data_AF-A0A7D9I652-F1
#
_entry.id   AF-A0A7D9I652-F1
#
_cell.length_a   1.000
_cell.length_b   1.000
_cell.length_c   1.000
_cell.angle_alpha   90.00
_cell.angle_beta   90.00
_cell.angle_gamma   90.00
#
_symmetry.space_group_name_H-M   'P 1'
#
loop_
_entity.id
_entity.type
_entity.pdbx_description
1 polymer ?
#
loop_
_entity_poly.entity_id
_entity_poly.type
_entity_poly.pdbx_seq_one_letter_code
_entity_poly.pdbx_strand_id
1 'polypeptide(L)'
;MSSRSVKNAVVVEYQKRRKPTKHYVYVINVTWSDNSVIVIFRRYSRFFDLQTRLFEEFPDEGGVKDPSLRSLPFLPGKIIFGRSNIRDVAEKRKEPINEYCQSLIKLPAKISQSDLVFDFFEPTNEDIASMEPDAEQYV
;
A
#
# COMPACT_ATOMS: atom_id res chain seq x y z
N MET A 1 -14.78 -5.93 21.89
CA MET A 1 -14.01 -4.71 21.58
C MET A 1 -14.01 -4.58 20.07
N SER A 2 -14.52 -3.48 19.51
CA SER A 2 -14.44 -3.28 18.06
C SER A 2 -12.97 -3.12 17.67
N SER A 3 -12.45 -3.99 16.80
CA SER A 3 -11.09 -3.81 16.27
C SER A 3 -11.06 -2.53 15.43
N ARG A 4 -9.94 -1.80 15.53
CA ARG A 4 -9.68 -0.60 14.75
C ARG A 4 -9.60 -1.00 13.27
N SER A 5 -10.19 -0.21 12.37
CA SER A 5 -10.21 -0.52 10.94
C SER A 5 -9.87 0.70 10.10
N VAL A 6 -9.44 0.48 8.86
CA VAL A 6 -9.07 1.56 7.93
C VAL A 6 -10.34 2.17 7.34
N LYS A 7 -10.54 3.46 7.56
CA LYS A 7 -11.66 4.24 7.03
C LYS A 7 -11.33 4.88 5.68
N ASN A 8 -10.09 5.31 5.49
CA ASN A 8 -9.59 5.92 4.25
C ASN A 8 -8.08 5.70 4.09
N ALA A 9 -7.59 5.59 2.84
CA ALA A 9 -6.15 5.43 2.55
C ALA A 9 -5.78 6.14 1.23
N VAL A 10 -5.10 7.28 1.31
CA VAL A 10 -4.79 8.12 0.13
C VAL A 10 -3.30 8.16 -0.13
N VAL A 11 -2.87 7.84 -1.35
CA VAL A 11 -1.46 7.95 -1.77
C VAL A 11 -1.18 9.38 -2.21
N VAL A 12 -0.50 10.15 -1.36
CA VAL A 12 -0.32 11.59 -1.58
C VAL A 12 0.87 11.90 -2.49
N GLU A 13 1.97 11.16 -2.36
CA GLU A 13 3.19 11.35 -3.16
C GLU A 13 4.04 10.06 -3.19
N TYR A 14 5.18 10.13 -3.86
CA TYR A 14 6.23 9.12 -3.79
C TYR A 14 7.55 9.80 -3.42
N GLN A 15 8.33 9.18 -2.55
CA GLN A 15 9.61 9.72 -2.07
C GLN A 15 10.77 8.80 -2.43
N LYS A 16 11.90 9.42 -2.79
CA LYS A 16 13.17 8.73 -2.97
C LYS A 16 13.93 8.66 -1.66
N ARG A 17 14.18 7.46 -1.16
CA ARG A 17 14.98 7.20 0.04
C ARG A 17 16.38 6.73 -0.37
N ARG A 18 17.43 7.13 0.36
CA ARG A 18 18.83 6.76 0.06
C ARG A 18 19.40 5.66 0.97
N LYS A 19 18.91 5.55 2.22
CA LYS A 19 19.32 4.54 3.20
C LYS A 19 18.21 3.47 3.34
N PRO A 20 18.54 2.18 3.50
CA PRO A 20 19.88 1.57 3.44
C PRO A 20 20.46 1.54 2.01
N THR A 21 19.61 1.58 0.98
CA THR A 21 20.00 1.74 -0.44
C THR A 21 18.98 2.62 -1.16
N LYS A 22 19.29 3.10 -2.37
CA LYS A 22 18.36 3.92 -3.18
C LYS A 22 17.08 3.14 -3.49
N HIS A 23 15.95 3.63 -3.02
CA HIS A 23 14.63 3.05 -3.31
C HIS A 23 13.53 4.13 -3.31
N TYR A 24 12.35 3.78 -3.83
CA TYR A 24 11.17 4.64 -3.79
C TYR A 24 10.10 4.02 -2.89
N VAL A 25 9.45 4.88 -2.12
CA VAL A 25 8.29 4.56 -1.29
C VAL A 25 7.11 5.44 -1.71
N TYR A 26 5.91 4.91 -1.57
CA TYR A 26 4.67 5.69 -1.66
C TYR A 26 4.32 6.17 -0.26
N VAL A 27 3.95 7.44 -0.16
CA VAL A 27 3.50 8.07 1.08
C VAL A 27 1.98 7.96 1.13
N ILE A 28 1.45 7.36 2.18
CA ILE A 28 0.04 7.03 2.29
C ILE A 28 -0.52 7.64 3.57
N ASN A 29 -1.54 8.48 3.43
CA ASN A 29 -2.31 8.99 4.56
C ASN A 29 -3.44 8.01 4.87
N VAL A 30 -3.35 7.36 6.04
CA VAL A 30 -4.33 6.39 6.52
C VAL A 30 -5.19 7.05 7.58
N THR A 31 -6.49 7.09 7.35
CA THR A 31 -7.49 7.49 8.35
C THR A 31 -8.11 6.23 8.95
N TRP A 32 -8.06 6.11 10.26
CA TRP A 32 -8.62 4.97 10.99
C TRP A 32 -10.06 5.24 11.43
N SER A 33 -10.74 4.19 11.90
CA SER A 33 -12.13 4.25 12.37
C SER A 33 -12.33 5.17 13.59
N ASP A 34 -11.28 5.39 14.39
CA ASP A 34 -11.23 6.36 15.49
C ASP A 34 -10.97 7.82 15.02
N ASN A 35 -10.90 8.04 13.70
CA ASN A 35 -10.56 9.30 13.02
C ASN A 35 -9.12 9.78 13.21
N SER A 36 -8.24 9.01 13.83
CA SER A 36 -6.81 9.30 13.81
C SER A 36 -6.26 9.18 12.38
N VAL A 37 -5.30 10.03 12.05
CA VAL A 37 -4.63 10.04 10.75
C VAL A 37 -3.15 9.75 10.96
N ILE A 38 -2.64 8.76 10.24
CA ILE A 38 -1.24 8.32 10.32
C ILE A 38 -0.67 8.28 8.90
N VAL A 39 0.57 8.73 8.75
CA VAL A 39 1.30 8.62 7.49
C VAL A 39 2.17 7.36 7.54
N ILE A 40 2.06 6.52 6.51
CA ILE A 40 2.91 5.33 6.35
C ILE A 40 3.63 5.36 5.01
N PHE A 41 4.72 4.60 4.92
CA PHE A 41 5.57 4.49 3.75
C PHE A 41 5.63 3.05 3.28
N ARG A 42 5.26 2.81 2.02
CA ARG A 42 5.27 1.44 1.45
C ARG A 42 6.00 1.40 0.13
N ARG A 43 6.91 0.44 -0.01
CA ARG A 43 7.49 0.09 -1.32
C ARG A 43 6.47 -0.70 -2.14
N TYR A 44 6.57 -0.65 -3.46
CA TYR A 44 5.76 -1.48 -4.36
C TYR A 44 5.82 -2.98 -3.99
N SER A 45 6.97 -3.48 -3.53
CA SER A 45 7.13 -4.88 -3.12
C SER A 45 6.15 -5.28 -2.01
N ARG A 46 5.86 -4.38 -1.06
CA ARG A 46 4.92 -4.65 0.03
C ARG A 46 3.48 -4.83 -0.47
N PHE A 47 3.09 -4.08 -1.50
CA PHE A 47 1.80 -4.27 -2.15
C PHE A 47 1.72 -5.59 -2.91
N PHE A 48 2.83 -5.98 -3.56
CA PHE A 48 2.90 -7.29 -4.23
C PHE A 48 2.77 -8.44 -3.22
N ASP A 49 3.49 -8.36 -2.10
CA ASP A 49 3.41 -9.36 -1.03
C ASP A 49 1.99 -9.46 -0.46
N LEU A 50 1.33 -8.32 -0.22
CA LEU A 50 -0.07 -8.27 0.20
C LEU A 50 -0.99 -8.93 -0.83
N GLN A 51 -0.84 -8.58 -2.12
CA GLN A 51 -1.68 -9.14 -3.19
C GLN A 51 -1.55 -10.66 -3.28
N THR A 52 -0.35 -11.19 -3.14
CA THR A 52 -0.10 -12.64 -3.12
C THR A 52 -0.84 -13.30 -1.96
N ARG A 53 -0.71 -12.76 -0.73
CA ARG A 53 -1.40 -13.29 0.45
C ARG A 53 -2.92 -13.18 0.35
N LEU A 54 -3.44 -12.09 -0.21
CA LEU A 54 -4.88 -11.94 -0.45
C LEU A 54 -5.42 -13.00 -1.42
N PHE A 55 -4.65 -13.39 -2.45
CA PHE A 55 -5.05 -14.48 -3.34
C PHE A 55 -5.01 -15.86 -2.67
N GLU A 56 -4.12 -16.06 -1.70
CA GLU A 56 -4.04 -17.30 -0.92
C GLU A 56 -5.22 -17.41 0.06
N GLU A 57 -5.54 -16.33 0.77
CA GLU A 57 -6.60 -16.30 1.78
C GLU A 57 -8.01 -16.20 1.18
N PHE A 58 -8.15 -15.47 0.07
CA PHE A 58 -9.44 -15.20 -0.59
C PHE A 58 -9.40 -15.63 -2.08
N PRO A 59 -9.24 -16.95 -2.36
CA PRO A 59 -9.00 -17.44 -3.72
C PRO A 59 -10.19 -17.22 -4.67
N ASP A 60 -11.42 -17.21 -4.16
CA ASP A 60 -12.63 -16.99 -4.95
C ASP A 60 -12.73 -15.50 -5.34
N GLU A 61 -12.52 -14.59 -4.39
CA GLU A 61 -12.48 -13.13 -4.64
C GLU A 61 -11.25 -12.70 -5.44
N GLY A 62 -10.19 -13.49 -5.41
CA GLY A 62 -9.05 -13.37 -6.31
C GLY A 62 -9.37 -13.75 -7.76
N GLY A 63 -10.47 -14.47 -7.97
CA GLY A 63 -10.81 -15.07 -9.25
C GLY A 63 -9.86 -16.19 -9.68
N VAL A 64 -9.23 -16.88 -8.72
CA VAL A 64 -8.25 -17.95 -8.99
C VAL A 64 -8.96 -19.18 -9.55
N LYS A 65 -10.13 -19.52 -9.02
CA LYS A 65 -10.96 -20.64 -9.50
C LYS A 65 -11.90 -20.22 -10.62
N ASP A 66 -12.49 -19.04 -10.50
CA ASP A 66 -13.43 -18.47 -11.47
C ASP A 66 -13.19 -16.96 -11.61
N PRO A 67 -12.72 -16.48 -12.79
CA PRO A 67 -12.49 -15.05 -13.02
C PRO A 67 -13.71 -14.16 -12.80
N SER A 68 -14.94 -14.69 -12.91
CA SER A 68 -16.17 -13.93 -12.72
C SER A 68 -16.46 -13.57 -11.26
N LEU A 69 -15.89 -14.33 -10.30
CA LEU A 69 -16.02 -14.08 -8.86
C LEU A 69 -15.01 -13.03 -8.36
N ARG A 70 -14.12 -12.56 -9.23
CA ARG A 70 -13.07 -11.63 -8.85
C ARG A 70 -13.65 -10.32 -8.35
N SER A 71 -13.33 -9.98 -7.11
CA SER A 71 -13.58 -8.67 -6.52
C SER A 71 -12.29 -8.00 -6.02
N LEU A 72 -11.20 -8.75 -5.82
CA LEU A 72 -9.92 -8.17 -5.43
C LEU A 72 -9.39 -7.20 -6.50
N PRO A 73 -8.97 -5.98 -6.11
CA PRO A 73 -8.47 -4.99 -7.05
C PRO A 73 -7.20 -5.48 -7.76
N PHE A 74 -6.95 -4.92 -8.94
CA PHE A 74 -5.74 -5.22 -9.69
C PHE A 74 -4.59 -4.34 -9.20
N LEU A 75 -3.52 -4.98 -8.73
CA LEU A 75 -2.28 -4.27 -8.48
C LEU A 75 -1.60 -3.93 -9.83
N PRO A 76 -1.13 -2.69 -10.07
CA PRO A 76 -0.42 -2.36 -11.29
C PRO A 76 0.78 -3.30 -11.47
N GLY A 77 0.90 -3.91 -12.64
CA GLY A 77 1.86 -5.00 -12.87
C GLY A 77 3.33 -4.65 -12.60
N LYS A 78 4.16 -5.67 -12.41
CA LYS A 78 5.62 -5.52 -12.31
C LYS A 78 6.15 -4.97 -13.64
N ILE A 79 6.77 -3.79 -13.61
CA ILE A 79 7.44 -3.21 -14.77
C ILE A 79 8.82 -3.87 -14.88
N ILE A 80 8.96 -4.80 -15.82
CA ILE A 80 10.17 -5.61 -16.01
C ILE A 80 11.15 -4.93 -16.97
N PHE A 81 10.66 -4.11 -17.91
CA PHE A 81 11.46 -3.33 -18.86
C PHE A 81 11.49 -1.83 -18.46
N GLY A 82 12.63 -1.16 -18.62
CA GLY A 82 12.78 0.26 -18.25
C GLY A 82 13.19 0.53 -16.79
N ARG A 83 13.74 -0.48 -16.08
CA ARG A 83 14.25 -0.35 -14.70
C ARG A 83 15.31 0.74 -14.51
N SER A 84 15.92 1.22 -15.60
CA SER A 84 16.83 2.37 -15.62
C SER A 84 16.18 3.65 -15.06
N ASN A 85 14.86 3.81 -15.21
CA ASN A 85 14.11 4.98 -14.76
C ASN A 85 13.12 4.65 -13.63
N ILE A 86 13.64 4.19 -12.48
CA ILE A 86 12.82 3.83 -11.31
C ILE A 86 11.91 4.99 -10.85
N ARG A 87 12.31 6.24 -11.10
CA ARG A 87 11.48 7.43 -10.82
C ARG A 87 10.19 7.43 -11.65
N ASP A 88 10.32 7.35 -12.98
CA ASP A 88 9.18 7.33 -13.90
C ASP A 88 8.24 6.16 -13.60
N VAL A 89 8.80 5.03 -13.15
CA VAL A 89 8.03 3.86 -12.68
C VAL A 89 7.21 4.20 -11.43
N ALA A 90 7.80 4.87 -10.44
CA ALA A 90 7.09 5.27 -9.22
C ALA A 90 5.99 6.29 -9.52
N GLU A 91 6.30 7.27 -10.38
CA GLU A 91 5.35 8.30 -10.81
C GLU A 91 4.13 7.70 -11.53
N LYS A 92 4.36 6.88 -12.56
CA LYS A 92 3.28 6.22 -13.33
C LYS A 92 2.41 5.30 -12.49
N ARG A 93 2.94 4.79 -11.37
CA ARG A 93 2.23 3.88 -10.48
C ARG A 93 1.49 4.58 -9.33
N LYS A 94 1.75 5.87 -9.09
CA LYS A 94 1.15 6.58 -7.97
C LYS A 94 -0.38 6.48 -7.99
N GLU A 95 -1.00 6.87 -9.11
CA GLU A 95 -2.47 6.86 -9.21
C GLU A 95 -3.05 5.44 -9.19
N PRO A 96 -2.53 4.47 -9.97
CA PRO A 96 -3.02 3.08 -9.87
C PRO A 96 -2.88 2.46 -8.47
N ILE A 97 -1.84 2.83 -7.70
CA ILE A 97 -1.69 2.36 -6.31
C ILE A 97 -2.68 3.06 -5.39
N ASN A 98 -2.97 4.34 -5.62
CA ASN A 98 -4.03 5.05 -4.90
C ASN A 98 -5.38 4.36 -5.09
N GLU A 99 -5.75 4.07 -6.34
CA GLU A 99 -6.97 3.35 -6.70
C GLU A 99 -7.02 1.96 -6.08
N TYR A 100 -5.89 1.25 -6.05
CA TYR A 100 -5.75 -0.05 -5.39
C TYR A 100 -6.09 0.03 -3.89
N CYS A 101 -5.47 0.96 -3.16
CA CYS A 101 -5.75 1.17 -1.73
C CYS A 101 -7.23 1.48 -1.49
N GLN A 102 -7.78 2.42 -2.26
CA GLN A 102 -9.18 2.86 -2.14
C GLN A 102 -10.17 1.74 -2.43
N SER A 103 -9.89 0.90 -3.43
CA SER A 103 -10.73 -0.23 -3.78
C SER A 103 -10.66 -1.34 -2.73
N LEU A 104 -9.47 -1.62 -2.21
CA LEU A 104 -9.23 -2.67 -1.20
C LEU A 104 -10.02 -2.40 0.09
N ILE A 105 -9.98 -1.17 0.60
CA ILE A 105 -10.70 -0.81 1.85
C ILE A 105 -12.23 -0.73 1.68
N LYS A 106 -12.73 -0.69 0.43
CA LYS A 106 -14.17 -0.70 0.11
C LYS A 106 -14.73 -2.11 -0.09
N LEU A 107 -13.89 -3.13 -0.07
CA LEU A 107 -14.34 -4.53 -0.14
C LEU A 107 -15.16 -4.91 1.10
N PRO A 108 -15.94 -6.01 1.03
CA PRO A 108 -16.66 -6.53 2.18
C PRO A 108 -15.75 -6.72 3.41
N ALA A 109 -16.31 -6.52 4.60
CA ALA A 109 -15.55 -6.49 5.87
C ALA A 109 -14.66 -7.72 6.09
N LYS A 110 -15.07 -8.89 5.60
CA LYS A 110 -14.25 -10.12 5.66
C LYS A 110 -12.86 -9.98 5.02
N ILE A 111 -12.70 -9.09 4.04
CA ILE A 111 -11.43 -8.77 3.40
C ILE A 111 -10.87 -7.45 3.94
N SER A 112 -11.66 -6.37 3.89
CA SER A 112 -11.18 -5.02 4.23
C SER A 112 -10.82 -4.84 5.71
N GLN A 113 -11.31 -5.73 6.59
CA GLN A 113 -10.98 -5.78 8.02
C GLN A 113 -10.22 -7.05 8.40
N SER A 114 -9.69 -7.80 7.42
CA SER A 114 -8.80 -8.93 7.69
C SER A 114 -7.45 -8.46 8.25
N ASP A 115 -6.77 -9.33 8.98
CA ASP A 115 -5.44 -9.05 9.55
C ASP A 115 -4.45 -8.65 8.45
N LEU A 116 -4.55 -9.23 7.24
CA LEU A 116 -3.70 -8.86 6.10
C LEU A 116 -3.82 -7.37 5.73
N VAL A 117 -5.04 -6.84 5.70
CA VAL A 117 -5.29 -5.43 5.37
C VAL A 117 -4.93 -4.53 6.54
N PHE A 118 -5.27 -4.95 7.77
CA PHE A 118 -4.90 -4.24 8.99
C PHE A 118 -3.39 -4.06 9.10
N ASP A 119 -2.62 -5.16 9.08
CA ASP A 119 -1.16 -5.18 9.21
C ASP A 119 -0.48 -4.35 8.11
N PHE A 120 -1.04 -4.35 6.90
CA PHE A 120 -0.48 -3.57 5.80
C PHE A 120 -0.53 -2.06 6.07
N PHE A 121 -1.65 -1.58 6.63
CA PHE A 121 -1.87 -0.15 6.89
C PHE A 121 -1.41 0.30 8.29
N GLU A 122 -1.10 -0.62 9.20
CA GLU A 122 -0.54 -0.30 10.52
C GLU A 122 0.84 0.38 10.40
N PRO A 123 1.12 1.46 11.15
CA PRO A 123 2.45 2.05 11.18
C PRO A 123 3.50 1.05 11.68
N THR A 124 4.61 0.97 10.93
CA THR A 124 5.80 0.23 11.35
C THR A 124 6.74 1.13 12.15
N ASN A 125 7.71 0.52 12.86
CA ASN A 125 8.78 1.28 13.54
C ASN A 125 9.56 2.19 12.56
N GLU A 126 9.72 1.76 11.29
CA GLU A 126 10.36 2.59 10.27
C GLU A 126 9.51 3.81 9.92
N ASP A 127 8.18 3.68 9.87
CA ASP A 127 7.29 4.80 9.59
C ASP A 127 7.40 5.86 10.69
N ILE A 128 7.40 5.42 11.95
CA ILE A 128 7.53 6.29 13.12
C ILE A 128 8.88 7.01 13.11
N ALA A 129 9.98 6.28 12.86
CA ALA A 129 11.31 6.88 12.78
C ALA A 129 11.46 7.84 11.58
N SER A 130 10.72 7.62 10.50
CA SER A 130 10.77 8.44 9.28
C SER A 130 9.97 9.74 9.37
N MET A 131 9.17 9.92 10.43
CA MET A 131 8.46 11.18 10.70
C MET A 131 9.38 12.24 11.32
N GLU A 132 10.58 11.84 11.78
CA GLU A 132 11.62 12.79 12.13
C GLU A 132 12.24 13.36 10.85
N PRO A 133 12.29 14.70 10.67
CA PRO A 133 12.90 15.29 9.49
C PRO A 133 14.35 14.83 9.37
N ASP A 134 14.72 14.29 8.21
CA ASP A 134 16.14 14.20 7.83
C ASP A 134 16.70 15.64 7.88
N ALA A 135 17.54 15.93 8.89
CA ALA A 135 18.20 17.23 9.09
C ALA A 135 19.10 17.68 7.90
N GLU A 136 19.13 16.92 6.81
CA GLU A 136 19.99 17.10 5.64
C GLU A 136 19.24 17.61 4.39
N GLN A 137 17.97 18.05 4.49
CA GLN A 137 17.26 18.68 3.35
C GLN A 137 17.67 20.15 3.07
N TYR A 138 18.70 20.68 3.73
CA TYR A 138 19.20 22.06 3.59
C TYR A 138 20.70 22.16 3.22
N VAL A 139 21.26 21.17 2.51
CA VAL A 139 22.63 21.27 1.95
C VAL A 139 22.67 20.83 0.49
#